data_AF-A0A2U8FGU7-F1
#
_entry.id   AF-A0A2U8FGU7-F1
#
_cell.length_a   1.000
_cell.length_b   1.000
_cell.length_c   1.000
_cell.angle_alpha   90.00
_cell.angle_beta   90.00
_cell.angle_gamma   90.00
#
_symmetry.space_group_name_H-M   'P 1'
#
loop_
_entity.id
_entity.type
_entity.pdbx_description
1 polymer ?
#
loop_
_entity_poly.entity_id
_entity_poly.type
_entity_poly.pdbx_seq_one_letter_code
_entity_poly.pdbx_strand_id
1 'polypeptide(L)'
;MSNLADQKLPRRAFLQGQFLNTLKKEQVRLQGYDAILPPWANLAIFLEKCTACQQCVTVCETQILKLSEAGFPEIDFSKGECTFCQKCVEICPEPIFRSTEEEAWAHKIEVAKTCLLNQKIECRACGDYCESRAIRFKPQLGGIAKLELDLTACNGCGACIGVCPVSAVRILRE
;
A
#
# COMPACT_ATOMS: atom_id res chain seq x y z
N MET A 1 34.97 -10.28 12.29
CA MET A 1 34.12 -10.74 13.40
C MET A 1 34.16 -9.68 14.49
N SER A 2 33.29 -8.68 14.43
CA SER A 2 33.19 -7.62 15.43
C SER A 2 31.79 -7.63 16.03
N ASN A 3 31.78 -7.96 17.31
CA ASN A 3 30.63 -8.10 18.20
C ASN A 3 29.82 -6.80 18.30
N LEU A 4 28.49 -6.89 18.17
CA LEU A 4 27.54 -5.77 18.27
C LEU A 4 26.66 -5.87 19.54
N ALA A 5 27.25 -6.36 20.63
CA ALA A 5 26.58 -6.52 21.91
C ALA A 5 27.20 -5.61 22.99
N ASP A 6 27.25 -4.29 22.79
CA ASP A 6 27.54 -3.37 23.92
C ASP A 6 27.18 -1.88 23.73
N GLN A 7 26.02 -1.56 23.15
CA GLN A 7 25.44 -0.21 23.33
C GLN A 7 24.47 -0.22 24.51
N LYS A 8 24.98 0.18 25.70
CA LYS A 8 24.20 0.34 26.93
C LYS A 8 23.09 1.39 26.73
N LEU A 9 21.85 0.94 26.62
CA LEU A 9 20.66 1.79 26.66
C LEU A 9 20.57 2.49 28.04
N PRO A 10 20.32 3.80 28.11
CA PRO A 10 20.19 4.51 29.38
C PRO A 10 18.99 3.96 30.18
N ARG A 11 19.14 3.81 31.51
CA ARG A 11 18.13 3.15 32.38
C ARG A 11 16.71 3.72 32.24
N ARG A 12 16.57 5.01 31.91
CA ARG A 12 15.28 5.66 31.66
C ARG A 12 14.57 5.15 30.40
N ALA A 13 15.32 4.85 29.34
CA ALA A 13 14.79 4.32 28.08
C ALA A 13 14.21 2.91 28.26
N PHE A 14 14.83 2.09 29.10
CA PHE A 14 14.37 0.74 29.42
C PHE A 14 13.00 0.75 30.15
N LEU A 15 12.83 1.63 31.15
CA LEU A 15 11.57 1.75 31.89
C LEU A 15 10.42 2.34 31.05
N GLN A 16 10.73 3.00 29.92
CA GLN A 16 9.77 3.54 28.97
C GLN A 16 9.42 2.56 27.83
N GLY A 17 9.88 1.31 27.89
CA GLY A 17 9.58 0.30 26.87
C GLY A 17 10.33 0.47 25.54
N GLN A 18 11.30 1.37 25.46
CA GLN A 18 12.05 1.63 24.22
C GLN A 18 12.86 0.41 23.75
N PHE A 19 13.28 -0.46 24.68
CA PHE A 19 13.93 -1.74 24.37
C PHE A 19 13.04 -2.69 23.56
N LEU A 20 11.74 -2.75 23.89
CA LEU A 20 10.78 -3.57 23.13
C LEU A 20 10.60 -3.03 21.71
N ASN A 21 10.64 -1.72 21.54
CA ASN A 21 10.58 -1.09 20.21
C ASN A 21 11.81 -1.42 19.36
N THR A 22 13.02 -1.46 19.95
CA THR A 22 14.23 -1.87 19.24
C THR A 22 14.15 -3.34 18.80
N LEU A 23 13.72 -4.24 19.69
CA LEU A 23 13.55 -5.66 19.35
C LEU A 23 12.48 -5.88 18.28
N LYS A 24 11.35 -5.17 18.37
CA LYS A 24 10.27 -5.24 17.38
C LYS A 24 10.74 -4.71 16.01
N LYS A 25 11.53 -3.63 15.99
CA LYS A 25 12.16 -3.08 14.78
C LYS A 25 13.12 -4.08 14.12
N GLU A 26 13.91 -4.80 14.91
CA GLU A 26 14.87 -5.79 14.42
C GLU A 26 14.18 -7.07 13.93
N GLN A 27 13.13 -7.52 14.61
CA GLN A 27 12.32 -8.68 14.20
C GLN A 27 11.53 -8.43 12.91
N VAL A 28 10.94 -7.23 12.74
CA VAL A 28 10.30 -6.81 11.48
C VAL A 28 11.31 -6.79 10.33
N ARG A 29 12.56 -6.38 10.59
CA ARG A 29 13.63 -6.41 9.57
C ARG A 29 14.00 -7.82 9.13
N LEU A 30 13.85 -8.81 10.02
CA LEU A 30 14.20 -10.22 9.77
C LEU A 30 13.06 -11.03 9.13
N GLN A 31 11.80 -10.62 9.29
CA GLN A 31 10.62 -11.36 8.80
C GLN A 31 10.01 -10.81 7.49
N GLY A 32 10.56 -9.72 6.95
CA GLY A 32 10.01 -9.07 5.76
C GLY A 32 8.79 -8.23 6.11
N TYR A 33 8.84 -6.95 5.75
CA TYR A 33 7.71 -6.04 5.95
C TYR A 33 6.70 -6.25 4.82
N ASP A 34 5.61 -6.97 5.10
CA ASP A 34 4.59 -7.36 4.11
C ASP A 34 3.46 -6.33 3.95
N ALA A 35 3.59 -5.16 4.56
CA ALA A 35 2.61 -4.09 4.46
C ALA A 35 2.86 -3.18 3.26
N ILE A 36 1.78 -2.73 2.62
CA ILE A 36 1.84 -1.75 1.53
C ILE A 36 2.09 -0.39 2.16
N LEU A 37 3.21 0.23 1.77
CA LEU A 37 3.60 1.54 2.28
C LEU A 37 2.81 2.69 1.63
N PRO A 38 2.78 3.87 2.26
CA PRO A 38 2.31 5.10 1.62
C PRO A 38 2.96 5.33 0.24
N PRO A 39 2.30 6.05 -0.69
CA PRO A 39 2.83 6.29 -2.03
C PRO A 39 4.19 7.02 -1.97
N TRP A 40 5.10 6.70 -2.88
CA TRP A 40 6.49 7.18 -2.94
C TRP A 40 7.38 6.80 -1.75
N ALA A 41 6.90 6.06 -0.75
CA ALA A 41 7.73 5.67 0.37
C ALA A 41 8.85 4.71 -0.07
N ASN A 42 10.07 4.97 0.37
CA ASN A 42 11.20 4.07 0.20
C ASN A 42 11.28 3.10 1.37
N LEU A 43 11.10 1.80 1.15
CA LEU A 43 11.06 0.79 2.22
C LEU A 43 12.30 0.82 3.14
N ALA A 44 13.50 0.89 2.58
CA ALA A 44 14.74 0.87 3.36
C ALA A 44 14.83 2.10 4.27
N ILE A 45 14.56 3.29 3.73
CA ILE A 45 14.61 4.54 4.48
C ILE A 45 13.44 4.64 5.47
N PHE A 46 12.25 4.16 5.08
CA PHE A 46 11.05 4.11 5.92
C PHE A 46 11.30 3.31 7.19
N LEU A 47 11.82 2.09 7.08
CA LEU A 47 12.12 1.23 8.22
C LEU A 47 13.18 1.83 9.15
N GLU A 48 14.08 2.66 8.62
CA GLU A 48 15.12 3.30 9.41
C GLU A 48 14.61 4.57 10.11
N LYS A 49 13.97 5.47 9.35
CA LYS A 49 13.71 6.87 9.74
C LYS A 49 12.26 7.17 10.12
N CYS A 50 11.29 6.35 9.75
CA CYS A 50 9.91 6.62 10.15
C CYS A 50 9.79 6.60 11.69
N THR A 51 9.32 7.71 12.26
CA THR A 51 9.18 7.91 13.71
C THR A 51 7.84 7.45 14.26
N ALA A 52 6.97 6.89 13.42
CA ALA A 52 5.60 6.52 13.78
C ALA A 52 4.79 7.67 14.42
N CYS A 53 5.00 8.92 13.95
CA CYS A 53 4.31 10.12 14.43
C CYS A 53 2.83 10.21 14.01
N GLN A 54 2.39 9.36 13.07
CA GLN A 54 1.00 9.23 12.59
C GLN A 54 0.43 10.43 11.82
N GLN A 55 1.22 11.47 11.56
CA GLN A 55 0.74 12.66 10.84
C GLN A 55 0.19 12.34 9.46
N CYS A 56 0.84 11.44 8.70
CA CYS A 56 0.38 11.00 7.38
C CYS A 56 -0.98 10.29 7.43
N VAL A 57 -1.28 9.56 8.51
CA VAL A 57 -2.57 8.90 8.74
C VAL A 57 -3.65 9.96 8.97
N THR A 58 -3.37 10.96 9.82
CA THR A 58 -4.33 12.02 10.16
C THR A 58 -4.74 12.87 8.96
N VAL A 59 -3.81 13.17 8.05
CA VAL A 59 -4.09 14.02 6.87
C VAL A 59 -4.66 13.26 5.67
N CYS A 60 -4.75 11.93 5.74
CA CYS A 60 -5.26 11.10 4.65
C CYS A 60 -6.78 11.27 4.50
N GLU A 61 -7.19 12.02 3.47
CA GLU A 61 -8.61 12.36 3.24
C GLU A 61 -9.49 11.14 2.94
N THR A 62 -8.93 10.12 2.28
CA THR A 62 -9.62 8.86 1.96
C THR A 62 -9.51 7.83 3.06
N GLN A 63 -8.77 8.12 4.14
CA GLN A 63 -8.61 7.27 5.32
C GLN A 63 -8.06 5.86 5.04
N ILE A 64 -7.43 5.65 3.89
CA ILE A 64 -6.81 4.37 3.53
C ILE A 64 -5.51 4.10 4.30
N LEU A 65 -4.87 5.14 4.83
CA LEU A 65 -3.71 4.97 5.69
C LEU A 65 -4.18 4.60 7.09
N LYS A 66 -3.74 3.44 7.59
CA LYS A 66 -3.98 2.97 8.96
C LYS A 66 -2.66 2.65 9.66
N LEU A 67 -2.73 2.48 10.98
CA LEU A 67 -1.60 2.00 11.75
C LEU A 67 -1.59 0.48 11.77
N SER A 68 -0.43 -0.10 11.51
CA SER A 68 -0.17 -1.52 11.75
C SER A 68 -0.11 -1.80 13.26
N GLU A 69 -0.07 -3.08 13.64
CA GLU A 69 0.17 -3.49 15.03
C GLU A 69 1.53 -3.03 15.59
N ALA A 70 2.46 -2.69 14.70
CA ALA A 70 3.76 -2.12 15.05
C ALA A 70 3.73 -0.59 15.16
N GLY A 71 2.61 0.06 14.88
CA GLY A 71 2.43 1.51 14.93
C GLY A 71 2.93 2.25 13.67
N PHE A 72 3.36 1.53 12.64
CA PHE A 72 3.78 2.11 11.37
C PHE A 72 2.59 2.30 10.43
N PRO A 73 2.57 3.37 9.60
CA PRO A 73 1.52 3.56 8.61
C PRO A 73 1.59 2.50 7.50
N GLU A 74 0.44 1.95 7.15
CA GLU A 74 0.22 1.00 6.05
C GLU A 74 -1.08 1.34 5.31
N ILE A 75 -1.14 0.96 4.03
CA ILE A 75 -2.30 1.18 3.17
C ILE A 75 -3.31 0.04 3.35
N ASP A 76 -4.59 0.41 3.43
CA ASP A 76 -5.75 -0.46 3.49
C ASP A 76 -6.76 -0.11 2.38
N PHE A 77 -6.68 -0.85 1.27
CA PHE A 77 -7.58 -0.66 0.13
C PHE A 77 -9.01 -1.13 0.37
N SER A 78 -9.32 -1.73 1.53
CA SER A 78 -10.72 -2.01 1.90
C SER A 78 -11.48 -0.73 2.31
N LYS A 79 -10.75 0.33 2.67
CA LYS A 79 -11.33 1.62 3.09
C LYS A 79 -11.57 2.60 1.95
N GLY A 80 -10.95 2.37 0.80
CA GLY A 80 -11.02 3.26 -0.35
C GLY A 80 -9.77 3.20 -1.21
N GLU A 81 -9.47 4.32 -1.85
CA GLU A 81 -8.37 4.47 -2.81
C GLU A 81 -7.42 5.61 -2.44
N CYS A 82 -6.27 5.65 -3.11
CA CYS A 82 -5.38 6.79 -3.03
C CYS A 82 -5.64 7.74 -4.19
N THR A 83 -5.92 8.99 -3.87
CA THR A 83 -6.10 10.10 -4.82
C THR A 83 -4.79 10.74 -5.25
N PHE A 84 -3.65 10.28 -4.74
CA PHE A 84 -2.32 10.86 -4.95
C PHE A 84 -2.24 12.36 -4.61
N CYS A 85 -3.01 12.82 -3.62
CA CYS A 85 -3.08 14.22 -3.22
C CYS A 85 -1.81 14.77 -2.52
N GLN A 86 -0.77 13.95 -2.33
CA GLN A 86 0.54 14.31 -1.77
C GLN A 86 0.58 14.83 -0.33
N LYS A 87 -0.58 15.05 0.33
CA LYS A 87 -0.66 15.51 1.74
C LYS A 87 0.20 14.69 2.71
N CYS A 88 0.29 13.38 2.51
CA CYS A 88 1.12 12.50 3.35
C CYS A 88 2.64 12.75 3.20
N VAL A 89 3.08 13.18 2.02
CA VAL A 89 4.46 13.57 1.72
C VAL A 89 4.76 14.93 2.33
N GLU A 90 3.85 15.89 2.12
CA GLU A 90 4.00 17.28 2.57
C GLU A 90 4.08 17.41 4.11
N ILE A 91 3.28 16.63 4.84
CA ILE A 91 3.25 16.71 6.31
C ILE A 91 4.41 15.97 6.98
N CYS A 92 5.11 15.09 6.25
CA CYS A 92 6.10 14.21 6.86
C CYS A 92 7.41 14.96 7.13
N PRO A 93 7.88 15.03 8.39
CA PRO A 93 9.14 15.68 8.71
C PRO A 93 10.36 14.84 8.32
N GLU A 94 10.17 13.54 8.07
CA GLU A 94 11.25 12.60 7.79
C GLU A 94 11.44 12.40 6.28
N PRO A 95 12.69 12.27 5.78
CA PRO A 95 12.97 12.09 4.37
C PRO A 95 12.76 10.63 3.93
N ILE A 96 11.55 10.10 4.13
CA ILE A 96 11.17 8.70 3.81
C ILE A 96 10.56 8.55 2.43
N PHE A 97 10.15 9.65 1.80
CA PHE A 97 9.52 9.68 0.48
C PHE A 97 10.54 10.00 -0.62
N ARG A 98 10.36 9.35 -1.77
CA ARG A 98 11.01 9.70 -3.04
C ARG A 98 10.33 10.91 -3.68
N SER A 99 10.80 11.33 -4.86
CA SER A 99 10.18 12.43 -5.62
C SER A 99 8.74 12.07 -6.01
N THR A 100 7.82 13.03 -5.94
CA THR A 100 6.44 12.86 -6.39
C THR A 100 6.29 12.83 -7.92
N GLU A 101 7.38 13.13 -8.65
CA GLU A 101 7.49 12.97 -10.11
C GLU A 101 7.72 11.51 -10.54
N GLU A 102 8.16 10.65 -9.61
CA GLU A 102 8.31 9.21 -9.85
C GLU A 102 6.96 8.47 -9.72
N GLU A 103 6.91 7.21 -10.16
CA GLU A 103 5.76 6.35 -9.89
C GLU A 103 5.51 6.20 -8.38
N ALA A 104 4.27 6.45 -7.98
CA ALA A 104 3.83 6.35 -6.58
C ALA A 104 4.04 4.95 -6.00
N TRP A 105 3.78 3.91 -6.80
CA TRP A 105 3.98 2.52 -6.42
C TRP A 105 4.43 1.67 -7.60
N ALA A 106 5.23 0.65 -7.30
CA ALA A 106 5.57 -0.41 -8.25
C ALA A 106 4.45 -1.47 -8.35
N HIS A 107 3.74 -1.73 -7.24
CA HIS A 107 2.67 -2.72 -7.23
C HIS A 107 1.54 -2.35 -8.19
N LYS A 108 0.93 -3.38 -8.77
CA LYS A 108 -0.22 -3.24 -9.67
C LYS A 108 -1.39 -4.05 -9.11
N ILE A 109 -2.43 -4.25 -9.90
CA ILE A 109 -3.54 -5.12 -9.53
C ILE A 109 -3.49 -6.45 -10.29
N GLU A 110 -4.18 -7.43 -9.74
CA GLU A 110 -4.57 -8.63 -10.46
C GLU A 110 -6.08 -8.89 -10.33
N VAL A 111 -6.62 -9.65 -11.29
CA VAL A 111 -8.03 -10.05 -11.32
C VAL A 111 -8.12 -11.56 -11.13
N ALA A 112 -8.71 -11.98 -10.02
CA ALA A 112 -8.87 -13.38 -9.65
C ALA A 112 -9.88 -14.12 -10.53
N LYS A 113 -9.79 -15.45 -10.54
CA LYS A 113 -10.70 -16.35 -11.28
C LYS A 113 -12.16 -16.21 -10.84
N THR A 114 -12.42 -15.76 -9.61
CA THR A 114 -13.76 -15.50 -9.06
C THR A 114 -14.46 -14.29 -9.70
N CYS A 115 -13.79 -13.50 -10.54
CA CYS A 115 -14.41 -12.40 -11.27
C CYS A 115 -15.67 -12.84 -12.02
N LEU A 116 -16.74 -12.05 -11.95
CA LEU A 116 -18.04 -12.34 -12.55
C LEU A 116 -17.95 -12.57 -14.08
N LEU A 117 -17.05 -11.88 -14.77
CA LEU A 117 -16.83 -12.09 -16.20
C LEU A 117 -16.21 -13.47 -16.51
N ASN A 118 -15.47 -14.08 -15.58
CA ASN A 118 -15.03 -15.47 -15.76
C ASN A 118 -16.19 -16.47 -15.56
N GLN A 119 -17.25 -16.03 -14.87
CA GLN A 119 -18.48 -16.79 -14.60
C GLN A 119 -19.61 -16.47 -15.59
N LYS A 120 -19.32 -15.76 -16.70
CA LYS A 120 -20.30 -15.37 -17.73
C LYS A 120 -21.40 -14.41 -17.24
N ILE A 121 -21.10 -13.61 -16.21
CA ILE A 121 -21.98 -12.57 -15.68
C ILE A 121 -21.40 -11.20 -16.06
N GLU A 122 -22.20 -10.35 -16.72
CA GLU A 122 -21.77 -9.00 -17.12
C GLU A 122 -21.53 -8.13 -15.87
N CYS A 123 -20.35 -7.51 -15.80
CA CYS A 123 -19.97 -6.59 -14.74
C CYS A 123 -18.87 -5.65 -15.25
N ARG A 124 -19.01 -4.34 -15.01
CA ARG A 124 -18.06 -3.31 -15.43
C ARG A 124 -17.54 -2.40 -14.31
N ALA A 125 -17.99 -2.64 -13.08
CA ALA A 125 -17.76 -1.76 -11.93
C ALA A 125 -16.28 -1.35 -11.78
N CYS A 126 -15.34 -2.29 -11.84
CA CYS A 126 -13.92 -1.96 -11.68
C CYS A 126 -13.36 -1.06 -12.79
N GLY A 127 -13.87 -1.14 -14.02
CA GLY A 127 -13.43 -0.27 -15.11
C GLY A 127 -14.05 1.11 -15.03
N ASP A 128 -15.29 1.23 -14.55
CA ASP A 128 -15.96 2.53 -14.37
C ASP A 128 -15.24 3.42 -13.35
N TYR A 129 -14.57 2.80 -12.36
CA TYR A 129 -13.76 3.48 -11.34
C TYR A 129 -12.25 3.55 -11.69
N CYS A 130 -11.83 3.00 -12.83
CA CYS A 130 -10.43 3.01 -13.24
C CYS A 130 -10.12 4.25 -14.08
N GLU A 131 -9.87 5.39 -13.43
CA GLU A 131 -9.58 6.66 -14.13
C GLU A 131 -8.38 6.57 -15.08
N SER A 132 -7.36 5.78 -14.71
CA SER A 132 -6.18 5.56 -15.57
C SER A 132 -6.47 4.67 -16.80
N ARG A 133 -7.68 4.13 -16.92
CA ARG A 133 -8.14 3.25 -18.02
C ARG A 133 -7.26 2.01 -18.22
N ALA A 134 -6.69 1.51 -17.12
CA ALA A 134 -5.97 0.26 -17.07
C ALA A 134 -6.88 -0.96 -17.25
N ILE A 135 -8.15 -0.86 -16.84
CA ILE A 135 -9.15 -1.91 -17.01
C ILE A 135 -10.05 -1.56 -18.20
N ARG A 136 -10.13 -2.44 -19.19
CA ARG A 136 -10.96 -2.26 -20.38
C ARG A 136 -11.81 -3.50 -20.66
N PHE A 137 -12.95 -3.31 -21.30
CA PHE A 137 -13.85 -4.40 -21.68
C PHE A 137 -13.96 -4.45 -23.20
N LYS A 138 -13.37 -5.48 -23.80
CA LYS A 138 -13.51 -5.73 -25.25
C LYS A 138 -14.77 -6.53 -25.53
N PRO A 139 -15.70 -6.05 -26.38
CA PRO A 139 -16.86 -6.81 -26.80
C PRO A 139 -16.45 -8.15 -27.42
N GLN A 140 -17.24 -9.20 -27.16
CA GLN A 140 -17.10 -10.50 -27.81
C GLN A 140 -18.37 -10.83 -28.57
N LEU A 141 -18.23 -11.44 -29.76
CA LEU A 141 -19.39 -11.93 -30.52
C LEU A 141 -20.06 -13.08 -29.75
N GLY A 142 -21.37 -12.96 -29.51
CA GLY A 142 -22.17 -14.03 -28.88
C GLY A 142 -21.84 -14.30 -27.42
N GLY A 143 -21.14 -13.39 -26.73
CA GLY A 143 -20.76 -13.57 -25.33
C GLY A 143 -20.66 -12.25 -24.58
N ILE A 144 -20.29 -12.34 -23.30
CA ILE A 144 -19.99 -11.18 -22.47
C ILE A 144 -18.64 -10.56 -22.85
N ALA A 145 -18.43 -9.30 -22.48
CA ALA A 145 -17.18 -8.62 -22.77
C ALA A 145 -15.99 -9.29 -22.04
N LYS A 146 -14.83 -9.32 -22.71
CA LYS A 146 -13.57 -9.77 -22.12
C LYS A 146 -12.90 -8.61 -21.41
N LEU A 147 -12.56 -8.81 -20.14
CA LEU A 147 -11.71 -7.89 -19.40
C LEU A 147 -10.28 -7.97 -19.94
N GLU A 148 -9.71 -6.81 -20.26
CA GLU A 148 -8.30 -6.63 -20.56
C GLU A 148 -7.69 -5.67 -19.54
N LEU A 149 -6.50 -6.03 -19.07
CA LEU A 149 -5.76 -5.28 -18.06
C LEU A 149 -4.44 -4.79 -18.66
N ASP A 150 -4.27 -3.48 -18.69
CA ASP A 150 -3.04 -2.79 -19.04
C ASP A 150 -2.30 -2.37 -17.76
N LEU A 151 -1.33 -3.18 -17.37
CA LEU A 151 -0.53 -2.95 -16.16
C LEU A 151 0.38 -1.72 -16.27
N THR A 152 0.69 -1.27 -17.49
CA THR A 152 1.52 -0.07 -17.69
C THR A 152 0.72 1.20 -17.36
N ALA A 153 -0.58 1.21 -17.63
CA ALA A 153 -1.48 2.29 -17.25
C ALA A 153 -1.96 2.20 -15.77
N CYS A 154 -1.73 1.06 -15.10
CA CYS A 154 -2.12 0.90 -13.71
C CYS A 154 -1.14 1.62 -12.78
N ASN A 155 -1.64 2.58 -11.99
CA ASN A 155 -0.85 3.34 -11.01
C ASN A 155 -0.97 2.77 -9.58
N GLY A 156 -1.68 1.66 -9.40
CA GLY A 156 -1.82 1.00 -8.09
C GLY A 156 -2.72 1.72 -7.09
N CYS A 157 -3.59 2.66 -7.53
CA CYS A 157 -4.44 3.47 -6.64
C CYS A 157 -5.47 2.70 -5.80
N GLY A 158 -5.85 1.50 -6.24
CA GLY A 158 -6.80 0.64 -5.55
C GLY A 158 -8.29 0.98 -5.74
N ALA A 159 -8.66 1.98 -6.55
CA ALA A 159 -10.05 2.37 -6.83
C ALA A 159 -10.98 1.20 -7.19
N CYS A 160 -10.46 0.30 -8.02
CA CYS A 160 -11.16 -0.88 -8.50
C CYS A 160 -11.37 -1.99 -7.44
N ILE A 161 -10.67 -1.95 -6.30
CA ILE A 161 -10.70 -3.00 -5.28
C ILE A 161 -12.00 -2.92 -4.48
N GLY A 162 -12.28 -1.74 -3.89
CA GLY A 162 -13.46 -1.54 -3.04
C GLY A 162 -14.79 -1.67 -3.77
N VAL A 163 -14.81 -1.36 -5.07
CA VAL A 163 -16.02 -1.43 -5.91
C VAL A 163 -16.30 -2.82 -6.48
N CYS A 164 -15.38 -3.78 -6.32
CA CYS A 164 -15.56 -5.12 -6.83
C CYS A 164 -16.54 -5.91 -5.96
N PRO A 165 -17.74 -6.28 -6.45
CA PRO A 165 -18.79 -6.89 -5.62
C PRO A 165 -18.45 -8.30 -5.10
N VAL A 166 -17.44 -8.94 -5.69
CA VAL A 166 -16.99 -10.29 -5.35
C VAL A 166 -15.52 -10.32 -4.91
N SER A 167 -14.94 -9.16 -4.59
CA SER A 167 -13.55 -9.00 -4.14
C SER A 167 -12.53 -9.74 -5.01
N ALA A 168 -12.76 -9.76 -6.32
CA ALA A 168 -11.89 -10.43 -7.29
C ALA A 168 -10.71 -9.56 -7.74
N VAL A 169 -10.68 -8.27 -7.40
CA VAL A 169 -9.55 -7.38 -7.70
C VAL A 169 -8.73 -7.19 -6.44
N ARG A 170 -7.41 -7.39 -6.54
CA ARG A 170 -6.48 -7.23 -5.41
C ARG A 170 -5.14 -6.72 -5.88
N ILE A 171 -4.34 -6.21 -4.95
CA ILE A 171 -2.96 -5.79 -5.23
C ILE A 171 -2.11 -7.02 -5.51
N LEU A 172 -1.40 -6.99 -6.64
CA LEU A 172 -0.31 -7.90 -6.93
C LEU A 172 0.96 -7.31 -6.33
N ARG A 173 1.44 -7.94 -5.26
CA ARG A 173 2.75 -7.64 -4.68
C ARG A 173 3.81 -8.38 -5.52
N GLU A 174 4.85 -7.67 -5.95
CA GLU A 174 6.02 -8.27 -6.60
C GLU A 174 6.90 -9.03 -5.60
#